data_AF-A0A7C9VQZ8-F1
#
_entry.id   AF-A0A7C9VQZ8-F1
#
_cell.length_a   1.000
_cell.length_b   1.000
_cell.length_c   1.000
_cell.angle_alpha   90.00
_cell.angle_beta   90.00
_cell.angle_gamma   90.00
#
_symmetry.space_group_name_H-M   'P 1'
#
loop_
_entity.id
_entity.type
_entity.pdbx_description
1 polymer ?
#
loop_
_entity_poly.entity_id
_entity_poly.type
_entity_poly.pdbx_seq_one_letter_code
_entity_poly.pdbx_strand_id
1 'polypeptide(L)'
;MCMRVSSRVLFLVLRSSVLLFGAGQAMAAQYCERTNYSAQDITDAVRSSPLRDDLKGTSCSLGGLGRFESGGNKGNYNGSCCTGIFQLNNANVQKYAGTDRAGYGCMSLQNQVDAWAKLTNDGYNSPAVRQLASMSTFDGQKVDASFIAACIQLGAGNCQKMLNSGKCSGFADINGTTICRMANNARAMANPNCQDGQAVCGPSGPGDFPTSTGIAANPPPANSASIVVSPTDV
;
A
#
# COMPACT_ATOMS: atom_id res chain seq x y z
N MET A 1 -45.31 68.76 46.02
CA MET A 1 -44.52 69.14 44.83
C MET A 1 -43.06 69.21 45.22
N CYS A 2 -42.23 68.27 44.76
CA CYS A 2 -40.88 68.51 44.21
C CYS A 2 -40.08 67.20 44.09
N MET A 3 -39.68 66.94 42.84
CA MET A 3 -38.52 66.20 42.34
C MET A 3 -38.32 64.72 42.72
N ARG A 4 -38.68 63.88 41.74
CA ARG A 4 -38.05 62.59 41.45
C ARG A 4 -36.64 62.84 40.87
N VAL A 5 -35.63 62.16 41.40
CA VAL A 5 -34.34 61.92 40.73
C VAL A 5 -34.11 60.41 40.75
N SER A 6 -34.32 59.77 39.60
CA SER A 6 -34.04 58.34 39.40
C SER A 6 -32.55 58.14 39.09
N SER A 7 -31.83 57.54 40.04
CA SER A 7 -30.48 57.03 39.86
C SER A 7 -30.48 55.87 38.86
N ARG A 8 -29.72 56.01 37.77
CA ARG A 8 -29.38 54.92 36.87
C ARG A 8 -28.30 54.04 37.53
N VAL A 9 -28.68 52.85 37.95
CA VAL A 9 -27.74 51.78 38.30
C VAL A 9 -27.23 51.16 37.00
N LEU A 10 -25.97 51.44 36.66
CA LEU A 10 -25.25 50.82 35.56
C LEU A 10 -24.91 49.38 35.95
N PHE A 11 -25.65 48.41 35.42
CA PHE A 11 -25.35 46.99 35.58
C PHE A 11 -24.15 46.60 34.71
N LEU A 12 -23.07 46.21 35.38
CA LEU A 12 -21.87 45.59 34.82
C LEU A 12 -22.21 44.12 34.51
N VAL A 13 -22.45 43.77 33.24
CA VAL A 13 -22.63 42.38 32.80
C VAL A 13 -21.28 41.81 32.40
N LEU A 14 -20.67 41.08 33.33
CA LEU A 14 -19.50 40.23 33.11
C LEU A 14 -19.93 39.06 32.17
N ARG A 15 -19.57 39.12 30.89
CA ARG A 15 -19.77 37.98 29.97
C ARG A 15 -18.63 36.98 30.17
N SER A 16 -18.93 35.89 30.87
CA SER A 16 -18.07 34.72 31.01
C SER A 16 -17.82 34.07 29.65
N SER A 17 -16.57 34.06 29.22
CA SER A 17 -16.06 33.34 28.07
C SER A 17 -16.17 31.83 28.30
N VAL A 18 -17.14 31.17 27.66
CA VAL A 18 -17.16 29.72 27.54
C VAL A 18 -16.17 29.34 26.44
N LEU A 19 -14.93 29.02 26.83
CA LEU A 19 -13.98 28.32 25.97
C LEU A 19 -14.38 26.84 25.93
N LEU A 20 -15.22 26.48 24.96
CA LEU A 20 -15.44 25.10 24.55
C LEU A 20 -14.14 24.59 23.90
N PHE A 21 -13.34 23.87 24.67
CA PHE A 21 -12.31 22.99 24.14
C PHE A 21 -13.01 21.81 23.45
N GLY A 22 -13.37 22.00 22.18
CA GLY A 22 -13.73 20.90 21.30
C GLY A 22 -12.50 20.07 20.99
N ALA A 23 -12.34 18.93 21.67
CA ALA A 23 -11.55 17.84 21.12
C ALA A 23 -12.27 17.36 19.85
N GLY A 24 -11.90 17.93 18.70
CA GLY A 24 -12.42 17.52 17.41
C GLY A 24 -12.08 16.06 17.20
N GLN A 25 -13.07 15.18 17.30
CA GLN A 25 -12.96 13.85 16.73
C GLN A 25 -12.65 14.04 15.25
N ALA A 26 -11.51 13.54 14.80
CA ALA A 26 -11.13 13.61 13.40
C ALA A 26 -12.11 12.74 12.61
N MET A 27 -13.17 13.36 12.10
CA MET A 27 -14.17 12.68 11.29
C MET A 27 -13.50 12.22 10.00
N ALA A 28 -13.75 10.97 9.61
CA ALA A 28 -13.38 10.49 8.29
C ALA A 28 -13.96 11.47 7.24
N ALA A 29 -13.11 11.95 6.34
CA ALA A 29 -13.51 12.93 5.33
C ALA A 29 -13.61 12.25 3.97
N GLN A 30 -14.55 12.73 3.15
CA GLN A 30 -14.66 12.36 1.75
C GLN A 30 -14.06 13.49 0.92
N TYR A 31 -13.04 13.17 0.12
CA TYR A 31 -12.58 14.05 -0.94
C TYR A 31 -13.21 13.64 -2.27
N CYS A 32 -13.68 14.63 -3.03
CA CYS A 32 -14.34 14.41 -4.32
C CYS A 32 -15.44 13.31 -4.25
N GLU A 33 -15.64 12.55 -5.32
CA GLU A 33 -16.69 11.56 -5.41
C GLU A 33 -16.39 10.30 -4.57
N ARG A 34 -17.43 9.81 -3.88
CA ARG A 34 -17.37 8.51 -3.21
C ARG A 34 -17.42 7.41 -4.26
N THR A 35 -16.43 6.53 -4.26
CA THR A 35 -16.39 5.37 -5.14
C THR A 35 -16.58 4.07 -4.37
N ASN A 36 -16.80 2.99 -5.11
CA ASN A 36 -16.87 1.63 -4.59
C ASN A 36 -16.22 0.65 -5.59
N TYR A 37 -14.96 0.91 -5.95
CA TYR A 37 -14.21 0.04 -6.88
C TYR A 37 -14.12 -1.37 -6.32
N SER A 38 -14.40 -2.36 -7.15
CA SER A 38 -14.25 -3.77 -6.80
C SER A 38 -12.77 -4.13 -6.59
N ALA A 39 -12.51 -5.29 -5.97
CA ALA A 39 -11.16 -5.82 -5.91
C ALA A 39 -10.58 -6.05 -7.32
N GLN A 40 -11.42 -6.35 -8.31
CA GLN A 40 -10.98 -6.54 -9.69
C GLN A 40 -10.54 -5.22 -10.33
N ASP A 41 -11.33 -4.15 -10.19
CA ASP A 41 -10.97 -2.83 -10.73
C ASP A 41 -9.62 -2.36 -10.20
N ILE A 42 -9.37 -2.57 -8.91
CA ILE A 42 -8.10 -2.22 -8.27
C ILE A 42 -6.98 -3.14 -8.76
N THR A 43 -7.24 -4.43 -8.92
CA THR A 43 -6.27 -5.39 -9.48
C THR A 43 -5.86 -5.00 -10.90
N ASP A 44 -6.80 -4.61 -11.75
CA ASP A 44 -6.54 -4.24 -13.13
C ASP A 44 -5.76 -2.92 -13.21
N ALA A 45 -6.06 -1.97 -12.32
CA ALA A 45 -5.26 -0.77 -12.16
C ALA A 45 -3.82 -1.08 -11.72
N VAL A 46 -3.64 -2.04 -10.78
CA VAL A 46 -2.31 -2.49 -10.32
C VAL A 46 -1.53 -3.13 -11.47
N ARG A 47 -2.17 -3.99 -12.27
CA ARG A 47 -1.53 -4.63 -13.43
C ARG A 47 -1.06 -3.61 -14.47
N SER A 48 -1.83 -2.53 -14.63
CA SER A 48 -1.54 -1.45 -15.57
C SER A 48 -0.55 -0.40 -15.04
N SER A 49 -0.18 -0.49 -13.76
CA SER A 49 0.68 0.48 -13.07
C SER A 49 2.18 0.29 -13.36
N PRO A 50 3.09 1.18 -12.90
CA PRO A 50 4.53 0.95 -12.96
C PRO A 50 5.06 0.01 -11.87
N LEU A 51 4.19 -0.73 -11.16
CA LEU A 51 4.62 -1.72 -10.18
C LEU A 51 5.55 -2.76 -10.84
N ARG A 52 6.56 -3.22 -10.10
CA ARG A 52 7.45 -4.29 -10.57
C ARG A 52 6.67 -5.54 -11.01
N ASP A 53 7.16 -6.19 -12.06
CA ASP A 53 6.46 -7.31 -12.70
C ASP A 53 6.38 -8.56 -11.81
N ASP A 54 7.38 -8.80 -10.97
CA ASP A 54 7.39 -9.86 -9.97
C ASP A 54 6.21 -9.73 -8.98
N LEU A 55 5.91 -8.51 -8.54
CA LEU A 55 4.76 -8.21 -7.68
C LEU A 55 3.43 -8.21 -8.45
N LYS A 56 3.41 -7.75 -9.71
CA LYS A 56 2.21 -7.84 -10.55
C LYS A 56 1.77 -9.28 -10.80
N GLY A 57 2.71 -10.23 -10.81
CA GLY A 57 2.45 -11.66 -10.93
C GLY A 57 1.48 -12.19 -9.87
N THR A 58 1.42 -11.57 -8.68
CA THR A 58 0.50 -11.96 -7.59
C THR A 58 -0.49 -10.83 -7.20
N SER A 59 -0.88 -10.04 -8.20
CA SER A 59 -1.66 -8.80 -8.03
C SER A 59 -3.10 -8.99 -7.52
N CYS A 60 -3.68 -10.18 -7.56
CA CYS A 60 -5.06 -10.38 -7.10
C CYS A 60 -5.22 -10.01 -5.61
N SER A 61 -4.20 -10.32 -4.81
CA SER A 61 -4.18 -9.97 -3.39
C SER A 61 -4.05 -8.45 -3.16
N LEU A 62 -3.45 -7.71 -4.10
CA LEU A 62 -3.34 -6.24 -4.03
C LEU A 62 -4.68 -5.55 -4.32
N GLY A 63 -5.54 -6.13 -5.17
CA GLY A 63 -6.91 -5.65 -5.32
C GLY A 63 -7.70 -5.71 -4.01
N GLY A 64 -7.56 -6.83 -3.31
CA GLY A 64 -8.15 -7.00 -1.97
C GLY A 64 -7.53 -6.10 -0.92
N LEU A 65 -6.23 -5.80 -1.00
CA LEU A 65 -5.58 -4.81 -0.13
C LEU A 65 -6.24 -3.42 -0.27
N GLY A 66 -6.46 -2.93 -1.48
CA GLY A 66 -7.11 -1.63 -1.68
C GLY A 66 -8.56 -1.61 -1.15
N ARG A 67 -9.27 -2.74 -1.25
CA ARG A 67 -10.59 -2.92 -0.62
C ARG A 67 -10.50 -2.92 0.91
N PHE A 68 -9.50 -3.57 1.49
CA PHE A 68 -9.27 -3.58 2.94
C PHE A 68 -8.98 -2.18 3.48
N GLU A 69 -8.13 -1.43 2.79
CA GLU A 69 -7.69 -0.10 3.21
C GLU A 69 -8.80 0.96 3.14
N SER A 70 -9.62 0.94 2.09
CA SER A 70 -10.53 2.05 1.78
C SER A 70 -11.98 1.64 1.54
N GLY A 71 -12.29 0.35 1.54
CA GLY A 71 -13.58 -0.16 1.06
C GLY A 71 -13.82 0.11 -0.43
N GLY A 72 -12.77 0.34 -1.23
CA GLY A 72 -12.87 0.72 -2.65
C GLY A 72 -13.18 2.20 -2.89
N ASN A 73 -13.08 3.03 -1.86
CA ASN A 73 -13.35 4.46 -1.95
C ASN A 73 -12.06 5.27 -2.12
N LYS A 74 -11.80 5.75 -3.34
CA LYS A 74 -10.60 6.53 -3.68
C LYS A 74 -10.55 7.90 -3.01
N GLY A 75 -11.69 8.42 -2.54
CA GLY A 75 -11.73 9.71 -1.85
C GLY A 75 -11.68 9.60 -0.32
N ASN A 76 -11.50 8.40 0.23
CA ASN A 76 -11.54 8.17 1.67
C ASN A 76 -10.33 8.77 2.40
N TYR A 77 -10.56 9.61 3.41
CA TYR A 77 -9.58 10.03 4.40
C TYR A 77 -9.97 9.50 5.78
N ASN A 78 -9.07 8.80 6.46
CA ASN A 78 -9.35 8.14 7.73
C ASN A 78 -9.35 9.07 8.97
N GLY A 79 -9.25 10.39 8.78
CA GLY A 79 -9.24 11.37 9.86
C GLY A 79 -7.84 11.67 10.42
N SER A 80 -6.91 10.73 10.38
CA SER A 80 -5.65 10.85 11.12
C SER A 80 -4.39 10.98 10.26
N CYS A 81 -4.31 10.26 9.13
CA CYS A 81 -3.05 10.21 8.38
C CYS A 81 -3.20 10.11 6.87
N CYS A 82 -4.25 9.43 6.42
CA CYS A 82 -4.12 8.64 5.21
C CYS A 82 -5.31 8.80 4.28
N THR A 83 -5.01 8.91 2.98
CA THR A 83 -6.00 9.18 1.95
C THR A 83 -5.89 8.18 0.80
N GLY A 84 -7.01 7.88 0.15
CA GLY A 84 -7.03 7.18 -1.12
C GLY A 84 -7.21 5.67 -1.04
N ILE A 85 -7.18 5.02 -2.20
CA ILE A 85 -7.51 3.60 -2.37
C ILE A 85 -6.62 2.68 -1.52
N PHE A 86 -5.34 3.05 -1.36
CA PHE A 86 -4.35 2.36 -0.53
C PHE A 86 -3.92 3.19 0.70
N GLN A 87 -4.71 4.19 1.11
CA GLN A 87 -4.49 4.96 2.34
C GLN A 87 -3.03 5.47 2.51
N LEU A 88 -2.51 6.20 1.52
CA LEU A 88 -1.18 6.81 1.62
C LEU A 88 -1.18 7.93 2.65
N ASN A 89 -0.17 7.97 3.50
CA ASN A 89 0.03 9.10 4.40
C ASN A 89 0.42 10.39 3.64
N ASN A 90 0.26 11.54 4.30
CA ASN A 90 0.51 12.85 3.68
C ASN A 90 1.91 13.01 3.05
N ALA A 91 2.96 12.50 3.70
CA ALA A 91 4.33 12.62 3.19
C ALA A 91 4.52 11.80 1.90
N ASN A 92 3.93 10.61 1.85
CA ASN A 92 3.95 9.73 0.69
C ASN A 92 3.07 10.28 -0.45
N VAL A 93 1.90 10.84 -0.14
CA VAL A 93 1.07 11.56 -1.11
C VAL A 93 1.87 12.68 -1.79
N GLN A 94 2.55 13.52 -1.00
CA GLN A 94 3.39 14.58 -1.53
C GLN A 94 4.54 14.03 -2.39
N LYS A 95 5.26 13.01 -1.89
CA LYS A 95 6.44 12.46 -2.57
C LYS A 95 6.11 11.76 -3.88
N TYR A 96 5.06 10.93 -3.91
CA TYR A 96 4.81 10.01 -5.02
C TYR A 96 3.69 10.45 -5.97
N ALA A 97 2.75 11.28 -5.49
CA ALA A 97 1.68 11.85 -6.30
C ALA A 97 1.88 13.34 -6.63
N GLY A 98 2.83 14.02 -5.97
CA GLY A 98 3.15 15.42 -6.26
C GLY A 98 2.03 16.40 -5.90
N THR A 99 1.15 16.03 -4.98
CA THR A 99 -0.04 16.80 -4.58
C THR A 99 -0.26 16.71 -3.06
N ASP A 100 -1.22 17.47 -2.54
CA ASP A 100 -1.75 17.29 -1.20
C ASP A 100 -2.81 16.17 -1.12
N ARG A 101 -3.33 15.92 0.09
CA ARG A 101 -4.34 14.89 0.35
C ARG A 101 -5.65 15.11 -0.42
N ALA A 102 -6.10 16.35 -0.55
CA ALA A 102 -7.36 16.66 -1.22
C ALA A 102 -7.23 16.39 -2.72
N GLY A 103 -6.15 16.88 -3.34
CA GLY A 103 -5.82 16.58 -4.73
C GLY A 103 -5.64 15.08 -4.97
N TYR A 104 -4.99 14.36 -4.05
CA TYR A 104 -4.84 12.90 -4.17
C TYR A 104 -6.18 12.18 -4.13
N GLY A 105 -7.07 12.51 -3.19
CA GLY A 105 -8.42 11.93 -3.11
C GLY A 105 -9.29 12.20 -4.34
N CYS A 106 -8.98 13.27 -5.09
CA CYS A 106 -9.64 13.64 -6.33
C CYS A 106 -9.03 13.02 -7.60
N MET A 107 -7.86 12.37 -7.52
CA MET A 107 -7.25 11.68 -8.66
C MET A 107 -8.12 10.51 -9.17
N SER A 108 -7.84 10.04 -10.39
CA SER A 108 -8.39 8.77 -10.88
C SER A 108 -7.87 7.58 -10.08
N LEU A 109 -8.56 6.43 -10.14
CA LEU A 109 -8.06 5.18 -9.56
C LEU A 109 -6.63 4.89 -10.04
N GLN A 110 -6.40 4.92 -11.36
CA GLN A 110 -5.09 4.61 -11.94
C GLN A 110 -3.98 5.50 -11.38
N ASN A 111 -4.20 6.83 -11.29
CA ASN A 111 -3.18 7.75 -10.80
C ASN A 111 -2.85 7.51 -9.32
N GLN A 112 -3.84 7.15 -8.50
CA GLN A 112 -3.59 6.76 -7.10
C GLN A 112 -2.78 5.46 -7.02
N VAL A 113 -3.17 4.46 -7.82
CA VAL A 113 -2.46 3.18 -7.88
C VAL A 113 -1.02 3.36 -8.40
N ASP A 114 -0.79 4.25 -9.36
CA ASP A 114 0.55 4.54 -9.88
C ASP A 114 1.45 5.21 -8.83
N ALA A 115 0.91 6.15 -8.05
CA ALA A 115 1.64 6.75 -6.93
C ALA A 115 1.97 5.71 -5.86
N TRP A 116 1.00 4.85 -5.51
CA TRP A 116 1.22 3.74 -4.60
C TRP A 116 2.24 2.72 -5.13
N ALA A 117 2.24 2.44 -6.43
CA ALA A 117 3.18 1.54 -7.07
C ALA A 117 4.61 2.07 -7.01
N LYS A 118 4.82 3.38 -7.21
CA LYS A 118 6.12 4.03 -7.02
C LYS A 118 6.60 3.91 -5.57
N LEU A 119 5.72 4.16 -4.61
CA LEU A 119 6.01 3.95 -3.19
C LEU A 119 6.41 2.50 -2.89
N THR A 120 5.67 1.55 -3.44
CA THR A 120 5.90 0.12 -3.21
C THR A 120 7.23 -0.32 -3.84
N ASN A 121 7.55 0.17 -5.04
CA ASN A 121 8.82 -0.08 -5.70
C ASN A 121 10.01 0.51 -4.89
N ASP A 122 9.87 1.72 -4.36
CA ASP A 122 10.88 2.32 -3.49
C ASP A 122 11.07 1.49 -2.21
N GLY A 123 9.96 1.11 -1.56
CA GLY A 123 9.96 0.29 -0.35
C GLY A 123 10.56 -1.11 -0.55
N TYR A 124 10.38 -1.69 -1.75
CA TYR A 124 10.94 -2.98 -2.13
C TYR A 124 12.47 -3.03 -2.00
N ASN A 125 13.15 -1.90 -2.18
CA ASN A 125 14.61 -1.85 -2.09
C ASN A 125 15.15 -1.91 -0.65
N SER A 126 14.28 -1.89 0.37
CA SER A 126 14.71 -2.06 1.75
C SER A 126 15.20 -3.49 2.03
N PRO A 127 16.26 -3.68 2.84
CA PRO A 127 16.80 -5.01 3.13
C PRO A 127 15.75 -5.99 3.69
N ALA A 128 14.89 -5.52 4.61
CA ALA A 128 13.82 -6.33 5.20
C ALA A 128 12.83 -6.82 4.14
N VAL A 129 12.40 -5.94 3.23
CA VAL A 129 11.43 -6.32 2.19
C VAL A 129 12.07 -7.30 1.20
N ARG A 130 13.32 -7.07 0.78
CA ARG A 130 14.05 -8.01 -0.08
C ARG A 130 14.26 -9.37 0.58
N GLN A 131 14.57 -9.38 1.88
CA GLN A 131 14.67 -10.61 2.65
C GLN A 131 13.33 -11.36 2.62
N LEU A 132 12.23 -10.70 2.97
CA LEU A 132 10.91 -11.32 2.93
C LEU A 132 10.56 -11.83 1.52
N ALA A 133 10.80 -11.04 0.47
CA ALA A 133 10.53 -11.41 -0.93
C ALA A 133 11.36 -12.60 -1.43
N SER A 134 12.52 -12.86 -0.83
CA SER A 134 13.32 -14.05 -1.14
C SER A 134 12.78 -15.34 -0.51
N MET A 135 11.77 -15.24 0.37
CA MET A 135 11.15 -16.37 1.04
C MET A 135 9.89 -16.82 0.30
N SER A 136 9.67 -18.12 0.18
CA SER A 136 8.39 -18.64 -0.33
C SER A 136 7.27 -18.52 0.72
N THR A 137 7.63 -18.71 1.99
CA THR A 137 6.71 -18.66 3.13
C THR A 137 7.37 -18.04 4.36
N PHE A 138 6.58 -17.38 5.20
CA PHE A 138 6.98 -16.91 6.53
C PHE A 138 5.88 -17.25 7.55
N ASP A 139 6.25 -17.89 8.65
CA ASP A 139 5.31 -18.34 9.71
C ASP A 139 4.09 -19.11 9.15
N GLY A 140 4.36 -20.01 8.19
CA GLY A 140 3.36 -20.82 7.51
C GLY A 140 2.51 -20.10 6.46
N GLN A 141 2.70 -18.79 6.27
CA GLN A 141 1.95 -18.00 5.27
C GLN A 141 2.75 -17.83 3.98
N LYS A 142 2.06 -17.92 2.84
CA LYS A 142 2.62 -17.59 1.52
C LYS A 142 3.08 -16.14 1.51
N VAL A 143 4.31 -15.91 1.05
CA VAL A 143 4.80 -14.57 0.69
C VAL A 143 4.34 -14.27 -0.72
N ASP A 144 3.38 -13.36 -0.84
CA ASP A 144 2.85 -12.83 -2.09
C ASP A 144 2.93 -11.30 -2.08
N ALA A 145 2.48 -10.65 -3.15
CA ALA A 145 2.52 -9.20 -3.26
C ALA A 145 1.79 -8.49 -2.12
N SER A 146 0.70 -9.04 -1.57
CA SER A 146 0.03 -8.42 -0.42
C SER A 146 0.85 -8.50 0.86
N PHE A 147 1.62 -9.56 1.06
CA PHE A 147 2.54 -9.65 2.19
C PHE A 147 3.68 -8.65 2.05
N ILE A 148 4.27 -8.55 0.85
CA ILE A 148 5.29 -7.55 0.54
C ILE A 148 4.75 -6.12 0.72
N ALA A 149 3.56 -5.84 0.20
CA ALA A 149 2.91 -4.55 0.35
C ALA A 149 2.61 -4.23 1.82
N ALA A 150 2.09 -5.18 2.61
CA ALA A 150 1.85 -4.97 4.03
C ALA A 150 3.14 -4.65 4.81
N CYS A 151 4.25 -5.32 4.47
CA CYS A 151 5.58 -5.07 5.05
C CYS A 151 6.06 -3.63 4.73
N ILE A 152 5.78 -3.13 3.54
CA ILE A 152 6.09 -1.75 3.14
C ILE A 152 5.16 -0.75 3.83
N GLN A 153 3.84 -1.00 3.83
CA GLN A 153 2.83 -0.09 4.37
C GLN A 153 2.95 0.11 5.89
N LEU A 154 3.21 -0.96 6.64
CA LEU A 154 3.46 -0.88 8.08
C LEU A 154 4.91 -0.47 8.42
N GLY A 155 5.76 -0.30 7.40
CA GLY A 155 7.11 0.22 7.49
C GLY A 155 8.18 -0.87 7.57
N ALA A 156 9.23 -0.70 6.75
CA ALA A 156 10.33 -1.67 6.64
C ALA A 156 11.02 -2.00 7.98
N GLY A 157 11.13 -1.03 8.90
CA GLY A 157 11.68 -1.28 10.25
C GLY A 157 10.81 -2.19 11.11
N ASN A 158 9.48 -2.07 10.99
CA ASN A 158 8.54 -2.97 11.67
C ASN A 158 8.52 -4.35 11.01
N CYS A 159 8.71 -4.40 9.70
CA CYS A 159 8.90 -5.64 8.98
C CYS A 159 10.20 -6.35 9.41
N GLN A 160 11.30 -5.63 9.59
CA GLN A 160 12.54 -6.21 10.14
C GLN A 160 12.31 -6.79 11.54
N LYS A 161 11.56 -6.11 12.42
CA LYS A 161 11.21 -6.65 13.75
C LYS A 161 10.43 -7.97 13.64
N MET A 162 9.44 -8.03 12.74
CA MET A 162 8.70 -9.27 12.48
C MET A 162 9.64 -10.37 11.99
N LEU A 163 10.46 -10.10 10.97
CA LEU A 163 11.42 -11.07 10.42
C LEU A 163 12.39 -11.59 11.48
N ASN A 164 12.94 -10.71 12.33
CA ASN A 164 13.86 -11.09 13.39
C ASN A 164 13.23 -11.98 14.45
N SER A 165 11.90 -11.88 14.66
CA SER A 165 11.18 -12.75 15.58
C SER A 165 10.88 -14.15 15.02
N GLY A 166 10.92 -14.30 13.69
CA GLY A 166 10.49 -15.50 12.98
C GLY A 166 8.99 -15.79 13.03
N LYS A 167 8.16 -14.88 13.57
CA LYS A 167 6.71 -15.06 13.74
C LYS A 167 5.91 -13.86 13.27
N CYS A 168 4.71 -14.11 12.77
CA CYS A 168 3.75 -13.07 12.39
C CYS A 168 3.37 -12.16 13.57
N SER A 169 3.44 -12.66 14.81
CA SER A 169 3.20 -11.88 16.03
C SER A 169 4.39 -11.04 16.49
N GLY A 170 5.52 -11.09 15.78
CA GLY A 170 6.73 -10.33 16.13
C GLY A 170 6.61 -8.82 16.02
N PHE A 171 5.56 -8.35 15.36
CA PHE A 171 5.19 -6.96 15.29
C PHE A 171 3.66 -6.83 15.23
N ALA A 172 3.12 -5.86 15.95
CA ALA A 172 1.78 -5.37 15.79
C ALA A 172 1.80 -3.84 15.90
N ASP A 173 1.00 -3.14 15.11
CA ASP A 173 0.75 -1.71 15.30
C ASP A 173 -0.05 -1.45 16.58
N ILE A 174 -0.33 -0.17 16.85
CA ILE A 174 -1.11 0.24 18.04
C ILE A 174 -2.54 -0.32 18.05
N ASN A 175 -3.07 -0.73 16.90
CA ASN A 175 -4.39 -1.35 16.73
C ASN A 175 -4.31 -2.89 16.73
N GLY A 176 -3.15 -3.46 17.07
CA GLY A 176 -2.89 -4.90 17.08
C GLY A 176 -2.72 -5.51 15.68
N THR A 177 -2.62 -4.70 14.62
CA THR A 177 -2.49 -5.18 13.24
C THR A 177 -1.07 -5.61 12.97
N THR A 178 -0.91 -6.90 12.72
CA THR A 178 0.35 -7.46 12.23
C THR A 178 0.41 -7.39 10.71
N ILE A 179 1.63 -7.44 10.15
CA ILE A 179 1.85 -7.49 8.70
C ILE A 179 1.14 -8.70 8.09
N CYS A 180 1.24 -9.86 8.73
CA CYS A 180 0.55 -11.06 8.27
C CYS A 180 -0.98 -10.95 8.34
N ARG A 181 -1.52 -10.30 9.38
CA ARG A 181 -2.97 -10.08 9.50
C ARG A 181 -3.48 -9.19 8.36
N MET A 182 -2.73 -8.16 8.05
CA MET A 182 -3.01 -7.27 6.93
C MET A 182 -2.97 -8.01 5.58
N ALA A 183 -1.95 -8.84 5.35
CA ALA A 183 -1.85 -9.68 4.15
C ALA A 183 -3.02 -10.67 4.04
N ASN A 184 -3.42 -11.29 5.16
CA ASN A 184 -4.57 -12.18 5.18
C ASN A 184 -5.89 -11.47 4.88
N ASN A 185 -6.10 -10.27 5.42
CA ASN A 185 -7.28 -9.46 5.10
C ASN A 185 -7.31 -9.07 3.62
N ALA A 186 -6.14 -8.69 3.06
CA ALA A 186 -6.02 -8.42 1.64
C ALA A 186 -6.40 -9.63 0.79
N ARG A 187 -5.89 -10.83 1.12
CA ARG A 187 -6.29 -12.08 0.46
C ARG A 187 -7.78 -12.39 0.60
N ALA A 188 -8.35 -12.21 1.79
CA ALA A 188 -9.77 -12.46 2.05
C ALA A 188 -10.71 -11.51 1.30
N MET A 189 -10.22 -10.32 0.95
CA MET A 189 -10.97 -9.30 0.20
C MET A 189 -10.65 -9.29 -1.30
N ALA A 190 -9.77 -10.18 -1.77
CA ALA A 190 -9.48 -10.33 -3.18
C ALA A 190 -10.72 -10.84 -3.94
N ASN A 191 -10.77 -10.59 -5.25
CA ASN A 191 -11.81 -11.21 -6.07
C ASN A 191 -11.54 -12.73 -6.13
N PRO A 192 -12.49 -13.59 -5.72
CA PRO A 192 -12.29 -15.05 -5.71
C PRO A 192 -12.08 -15.65 -7.10
N ASN A 193 -12.53 -14.95 -8.15
CA ASN A 193 -12.35 -15.35 -9.55
C ASN A 193 -11.10 -14.72 -10.18
N CYS A 194 -10.35 -13.93 -9.43
CA CYS A 194 -9.11 -13.35 -9.94
C CYS A 194 -8.05 -14.44 -10.06
N GLN A 195 -7.45 -14.52 -11.24
CA GLN A 195 -6.32 -15.39 -11.50
C GLN A 195 -5.07 -14.55 -11.50
N ASP A 196 -4.16 -14.86 -10.57
CA ASP A 196 -2.81 -14.33 -10.59
C ASP A 196 -2.13 -14.69 -11.92
N GLY A 197 -1.23 -13.83 -12.40
CA GLY A 197 -0.41 -14.16 -13.55
C GLY A 197 0.59 -15.26 -13.20
N GLN A 198 1.29 -15.81 -14.20
CA GLN A 198 2.52 -16.51 -13.89
C GLN A 198 3.46 -15.51 -13.20
N ALA A 199 3.83 -15.79 -11.95
CA ALA A 199 4.90 -15.06 -11.29
C ALA A 199 6.12 -15.17 -12.21
N VAL A 200 6.55 -14.05 -12.78
CA VAL A 200 7.81 -14.01 -13.52
C VAL A 200 8.87 -14.11 -12.43
N CYS A 201 9.27 -15.33 -12.11
CA CYS A 201 10.47 -15.56 -11.33
C CYS A 201 11.57 -14.74 -12.03
N GLY A 202 12.17 -13.78 -11.33
CA GLY A 202 13.38 -13.10 -11.79
C GLY A 202 14.40 -14.16 -12.23
N PRO A 203 15.32 -13.80 -13.15
CA PRO A 203 15.95 -14.75 -14.06
C PRO A 203 16.36 -16.01 -13.31
N SER A 204 15.70 -17.13 -13.65
CA SER A 204 16.33 -18.43 -13.50
C SER A 204 17.76 -18.28 -14.00
N GLY A 205 18.73 -18.82 -13.26
CA GLY A 205 20.15 -18.72 -13.62
C GLY A 205 20.43 -19.02 -15.10
N PRO A 206 21.62 -18.68 -15.60
CA PRO A 206 21.91 -18.69 -17.04
C PRO A 206 21.52 -20.05 -17.68
N GLY A 207 20.44 -20.07 -18.46
CA GLY A 207 19.98 -21.32 -19.10
C GLY A 207 18.54 -21.40 -19.61
N ASP A 208 17.57 -20.65 -19.06
CA ASP A 208 16.16 -20.90 -19.40
C ASP A 208 15.66 -20.02 -20.57
N PHE A 209 15.73 -20.57 -21.78
CA PHE A 209 15.01 -20.04 -22.95
C PHE A 209 13.53 -20.49 -22.94
N PRO A 210 12.59 -19.67 -23.44
CA PRO A 210 11.16 -20.00 -23.45
C PRO A 210 10.87 -21.25 -24.31
N THR A 211 10.22 -22.25 -23.71
CA THR A 211 9.86 -23.54 -24.31
C THR A 211 8.68 -23.50 -25.28
N SER A 212 8.23 -22.30 -25.68
CA SER A 212 7.12 -22.13 -26.65
C SER A 212 7.55 -22.32 -28.11
N THR A 213 8.85 -22.47 -28.38
CA THR A 213 9.36 -22.93 -29.67
C THR A 213 9.80 -24.37 -29.49
N GLY A 214 9.18 -25.30 -30.22
CA GLY A 214 9.44 -26.74 -30.08
C GLY A 214 10.93 -27.07 -30.03
N ILE A 215 11.31 -28.02 -29.18
CA ILE A 215 12.69 -28.45 -28.97
C ILE A 215 13.32 -28.75 -30.33
N ALA A 216 14.26 -27.90 -30.77
CA ALA A 216 15.11 -28.23 -31.88
C ALA A 216 15.95 -29.45 -31.46
N ALA A 217 15.74 -30.58 -32.13
CA ALA A 217 16.42 -31.85 -31.84
C ALA A 217 17.95 -31.78 -32.04
N ASN A 218 18.49 -30.64 -32.46
CA ASN A 218 19.91 -30.38 -32.62
C ASN A 218 20.27 -29.04 -31.98
N PRO A 219 20.90 -29.02 -30.79
CA PRO A 219 21.49 -27.79 -30.27
C PRO A 219 22.58 -27.29 -31.23
N PRO A 220 22.74 -25.97 -31.41
CA PRO A 220 23.80 -25.45 -32.25
C PRO A 220 25.17 -25.76 -31.61
N PRO A 221 26.21 -26.00 -32.43
CA PRO A 221 27.54 -26.38 -31.95
C PRO A 221 28.15 -25.29 -31.06
N ALA A 222 28.97 -25.69 -30.08
CA ALA A 222 29.53 -24.79 -29.06
C ALA A 222 30.27 -23.55 -29.62
N ASN A 223 30.69 -23.57 -30.89
CA ASN A 223 31.31 -22.43 -31.58
C ASN A 223 30.32 -21.33 -31.99
N SER A 224 29.00 -21.51 -31.81
CA SER A 224 27.98 -20.51 -32.11
C SER A 224 27.55 -19.68 -30.90
N ALA A 225 28.09 -19.95 -29.70
CA ALA A 225 27.79 -19.16 -28.50
C ALA A 225 28.68 -17.90 -28.46
N SER A 226 28.06 -16.72 -28.40
CA SER A 226 28.74 -15.41 -28.37
C SER A 226 29.34 -15.04 -27.01
N ILE A 227 29.19 -15.89 -25.99
CA ILE A 227 29.67 -15.65 -24.62
C ILE A 227 30.49 -16.86 -24.19
N VAL A 228 31.81 -16.65 -24.07
CA VAL A 228 32.75 -17.59 -23.45
C VAL A 228 33.04 -17.07 -22.05
N VAL A 229 32.55 -17.77 -21.03
CA VAL A 229 32.91 -17.49 -19.63
C VAL A 229 34.16 -18.30 -19.30
N SER A 230 35.23 -17.63 -18.86
CA SER A 230 36.48 -18.33 -18.52
C SER A 230 36.36 -18.97 -17.12
N PRO A 231 37.08 -20.08 -16.84
CA PRO A 231 37.03 -20.77 -15.54
C PRO A 231 37.43 -19.91 -14.32
N THR A 232 37.92 -18.69 -14.55
CA THR A 232 38.33 -17.72 -13.53
C THR A 232 37.25 -16.70 -13.18
N ASP A 233 36.09 -16.73 -13.85
CA ASP A 233 35.01 -15.74 -13.66
C ASP A 233 33.92 -16.21 -12.67
N VAL A 234 34.25 -17.13 -11.75
CA VAL A 234 33.39 -17.56 -10.62
C VAL A 234 34.09 -17.38 -9.29
#